data_AF-A0A1I2GA16-F1
#
_entry.id   AF-A0A1I2GA16-F1
#
_cell.length_a   1.000
_cell.length_b   1.000
_cell.length_c   1.000
_cell.angle_alpha   90.00
_cell.angle_beta   90.00
_cell.angle_gamma   90.00
#
_symmetry.space_group_name_H-M   'P 1'
#
loop_
_entity.id
_entity.type
_entity.pdbx_description
1 polymer ?
#
loop_
_entity_poly.entity_id
_entity_poly.type
_entity_poly.pdbx_seq_one_letter_code
_entity_poly.pdbx_strand_id
1 'polypeptide(L)'
;MSDPHQPATPPGTDERDIERRAALSEVLGKEVWPADRDTLLAKAQEGNATDSIIGQLRRLPEGQRFDNVQDVARALGLGTEQQRF
;
A
#
# COMPACT_ATOMS: atom_id res chain seq x y z
N MET A 1 33.60 17.94 -1.29
CA MET A 1 32.60 17.70 -0.23
C MET A 1 31.42 17.04 -0.90
N SER A 2 31.37 15.70 -0.82
CA SER A 2 30.29 14.90 -1.40
C SER A 2 29.32 14.59 -0.26
N ASP A 3 28.07 15.00 -0.41
CA ASP A 3 27.02 14.72 0.57
C ASP A 3 26.61 13.22 0.50
N PRO A 4 26.60 12.46 1.61
CA PRO A 4 26.46 11.00 1.60
C PRO A 4 25.02 10.48 1.78
N HIS A 5 23.99 11.31 1.59
CA HIS A 5 22.60 10.88 1.86
C HIS A 5 21.72 10.89 0.60
N GLN A 6 22.05 10.07 -0.39
CA GLN A 6 21.08 9.67 -1.41
C GLN A 6 20.37 8.41 -0.91
N PRO A 7 19.06 8.43 -0.59
CA PRO A 7 18.34 7.19 -0.28
C PRO A 7 18.42 6.30 -1.52
N ALA A 8 18.98 5.10 -1.33
CA ALA A 8 19.08 4.08 -2.36
C ALA A 8 17.71 3.45 -2.59
N THR A 9 16.80 4.20 -3.21
CA THR A 9 15.64 3.61 -3.86
C THR A 9 16.15 2.80 -5.05
N PRO A 10 15.78 1.50 -5.17
CA PRO A 10 16.09 0.73 -6.37
C PRO A 10 15.61 1.51 -7.60
N PRO A 11 16.43 1.59 -8.67
CA PRO A 11 16.03 2.30 -9.87
C PRO A 11 14.80 1.62 -10.47
N GLY A 12 13.63 2.24 -10.27
CA GLY A 12 12.33 1.78 -10.79
C GLY A 12 11.21 1.72 -9.74
N THR A 13 11.52 1.78 -8.45
CA THR A 13 10.50 1.99 -7.42
C THR A 13 10.33 3.50 -7.17
N ASP A 14 9.20 4.08 -7.59
CA ASP A 14 8.87 5.48 -7.30
C ASP A 14 8.79 5.68 -5.78
N GLU A 15 9.51 6.66 -5.23
CA GLU A 15 9.54 6.96 -3.79
C GLU A 15 8.12 7.15 -3.22
N ARG A 16 7.22 7.72 -4.03
CA ARG A 16 5.82 7.94 -3.65
C ARG A 16 5.04 6.64 -3.52
N ASP A 17 5.40 5.59 -4.25
CA ASP A 17 4.78 4.27 -4.10
C ASP A 17 5.20 3.60 -2.80
N ILE A 18 6.47 3.78 -2.40
CA ILE A 18 6.98 3.30 -1.11
C ILE A 18 6.26 4.00 0.03
N GLU A 19 6.15 5.33 -0.03
CA GLU A 19 5.42 6.11 0.98
C GLU A 19 3.95 5.70 1.08
N ARG A 20 3.27 5.50 -0.06
CA ARG A 20 1.88 5.02 -0.08
C ARG A 20 1.74 3.63 0.55
N ARG A 21 2.67 2.73 0.28
CA ARG A 21 2.67 1.38 0.86
C ARG A 21 2.93 1.42 2.36
N ALA A 22 3.84 2.29 2.82
CA ALA A 22 4.11 2.50 4.23
C ALA A 22 2.86 3.01 4.95
N ALA A 23 2.20 4.05 4.42
CA ALA A 23 0.98 4.60 4.99
C ALA A 23 -0.15 3.55 5.09
N LEU A 24 -0.33 2.71 4.06
CA LEU A 24 -1.28 1.59 4.11
C LEU A 24 -0.92 0.59 5.22
N SER A 25 0.37 0.27 5.39
CA SER A 25 0.84 -0.68 6.39
C SER A 25 0.60 -0.17 7.81
N GLU A 26 0.84 1.12 8.07
CA GLU A 26 0.64 1.73 9.37
C GLU A 26 -0.84 1.78 9.77
N VAL A 27 -1.71 2.16 8.84
CA VAL A 27 -3.16 2.24 9.09
C VAL A 27 -3.79 0.87 9.34
N LEU A 28 -3.42 -0.13 8.55
CA LEU A 28 -4.09 -1.44 8.55
C LEU A 28 -3.57 -2.36 9.66
N GLY A 29 -2.31 -2.21 10.04
CA GLY A 29 -1.65 -3.10 11.00
C GLY A 29 -1.48 -4.52 10.46
N LYS A 30 -0.81 -5.37 11.25
CA LYS A 30 -0.57 -6.78 10.87
C LYS A 30 -1.71 -7.71 11.26
N GLU A 31 -2.58 -7.29 12.19
CA GLU A 31 -3.64 -8.13 12.73
C GLU A 31 -4.89 -8.23 11.84
N VAL A 32 -5.04 -7.34 10.85
CA VAL A 32 -6.20 -7.36 9.95
C VAL A 32 -6.14 -8.52 8.96
N TRP A 33 -4.95 -9.06 8.71
CA TRP A 33 -4.75 -10.06 7.67
C TRP A 33 -5.07 -11.48 8.14
N PRO A 34 -5.62 -12.32 7.25
CA PRO A 34 -6.05 -12.00 5.88
C PRO A 34 -7.44 -11.34 5.86
N ALA A 35 -7.68 -10.39 4.95
CA ALA A 35 -8.92 -9.57 4.91
C ALA A 35 -9.41 -9.28 3.48
N ASP A 36 -10.69 -8.99 3.34
CA ASP A 36 -11.30 -8.45 2.11
C ASP A 36 -11.36 -6.91 2.13
N ARG A 37 -11.77 -6.32 1.00
CA ARG A 37 -11.89 -4.86 0.86
C ARG A 37 -12.73 -4.22 1.98
N ASP A 38 -13.89 -4.79 2.29
CA ASP A 38 -14.83 -4.20 3.26
C ASP A 38 -14.25 -4.24 4.68
N THR A 39 -13.56 -5.32 5.04
CA THR A 39 -12.81 -5.44 6.30
C THR A 39 -11.68 -4.41 6.39
N LEU A 40 -10.93 -4.21 5.31
CA LEU A 40 -9.85 -3.21 5.26
C LEU A 40 -10.40 -1.78 5.38
N LEU A 41 -11.54 -1.49 4.74
CA LEU A 41 -12.22 -0.20 4.85
C LEU A 41 -12.69 0.06 6.28
N ALA A 42 -13.31 -0.93 6.94
CA ALA A 42 -13.74 -0.81 8.32
C ALA A 42 -12.55 -0.52 9.24
N LYS A 43 -11.46 -1.31 9.11
CA LYS A 43 -10.24 -1.12 9.90
C LYS A 43 -9.63 0.27 9.71
N ALA A 44 -9.57 0.75 8.47
CA ALA A 44 -9.06 2.08 8.16
C ALA A 44 -9.94 3.19 8.75
N GLN A 45 -11.27 3.03 8.73
CA GLN A 45 -12.19 3.98 9.36
C GLN A 45 -12.05 4.01 10.88
N GLU A 46 -11.93 2.84 11.53
CA GLU A 46 -11.67 2.73 12.96
C GLU A 46 -10.36 3.42 13.36
N GLY A 47 -9.34 3.33 12.51
CA GLY A 47 -8.05 3.99 12.66
C GLY A 47 -8.04 5.49 12.31
N ASN A 48 -9.18 6.10 11.98
CA ASN A 48 -9.28 7.47 11.47
C ASN A 48 -8.33 7.75 10.29
N ALA A 49 -8.24 6.79 9.36
CA ALA A 49 -7.43 6.94 8.16
C ALA A 49 -7.89 8.14 7.32
N THR A 50 -6.94 8.74 6.60
CA THR A 50 -7.22 9.87 5.70
C THR A 50 -8.12 9.47 4.54
N ASP A 51 -8.87 10.42 3.98
CA ASP A 51 -9.72 10.20 2.79
C ASP A 51 -8.93 9.64 1.59
N SER A 52 -7.63 9.96 1.48
CA SER A 52 -6.76 9.37 0.45
C SER A 52 -6.65 7.86 0.62
N ILE A 53 -6.41 7.37 1.84
CA ILE A 53 -6.29 5.92 2.12
C ILE A 53 -7.64 5.24 1.90
N ILE A 54 -8.72 5.83 2.40
CA ILE A 54 -10.08 5.30 2.17
C ILE A 54 -10.40 5.23 0.67
N GLY A 55 -10.07 6.28 -0.08
CA GLY A 55 -10.25 6.34 -1.53
C GLY A 55 -9.44 5.28 -2.27
N GLN A 56 -8.22 4.99 -1.82
CA GLN A 56 -7.42 3.89 -2.37
C GLN A 56 -8.07 2.53 -2.08
N LEU A 57 -8.43 2.24 -0.84
CA LEU A 57 -9.03 0.95 -0.47
C LEU A 57 -10.35 0.67 -1.21
N ARG A 58 -11.15 1.71 -1.50
CA ARG A 58 -12.38 1.58 -2.31
C ARG A 58 -12.14 1.09 -3.73
N ARG A 59 -10.93 1.27 -4.28
CA ARG A 59 -10.57 0.81 -5.63
C ARG A 59 -10.20 -0.68 -5.69
N LEU A 60 -10.05 -1.34 -4.54
CA LEU A 60 -9.75 -2.76 -4.50
C LEU A 60 -10.91 -3.58 -5.10
N PRO A 61 -10.60 -4.72 -5.77
CA PRO A 61 -11.62 -5.62 -6.27
C PRO A 61 -12.49 -6.21 -5.14
N GLU A 62 -13.78 -6.35 -5.43
CA GLU A 62 -14.76 -6.99 -4.56
C GLU A 62 -14.60 -8.51 -4.57
N GLY A 63 -14.94 -9.16 -3.45
CA GLY A 63 -14.91 -10.62 -3.35
C GLY A 63 -13.50 -11.24 -3.36
N GLN A 64 -12.44 -10.43 -3.38
CA GLN A 64 -11.06 -10.88 -3.24
C GLN A 64 -10.59 -10.74 -1.78
N ARG A 65 -9.86 -11.76 -1.31
CA ARG A 65 -9.13 -11.72 -0.05
C ARG A 65 -7.66 -11.38 -0.31
N PHE A 66 -7.09 -10.55 0.56
CA PHE A 66 -5.71 -10.14 0.56
C PHE A 66 -5.01 -10.75 1.78
N ASP A 67 -3.87 -11.40 1.55
CA ASP A 67 -3.13 -12.08 2.62
C ASP A 67 -2.17 -11.15 3.35
N ASN A 68 -1.81 -10.02 2.72
CA ASN A 68 -0.90 -9.02 3.27
C ASN A 68 -0.98 -7.69 2.49
N VAL A 69 -0.26 -6.69 2.98
CA VAL A 69 -0.20 -5.35 2.37
C VAL A 69 0.42 -5.32 0.96
N GLN A 70 1.27 -6.29 0.59
CA GLN A 70 1.83 -6.36 -0.78
C GLN A 70 0.77 -6.74 -1.80
N ASP A 71 -0.17 -7.62 -1.43
CA ASP A 71 -1.28 -7.98 -2.31
C ASP A 71 -2.22 -6.79 -2.56
N VAL A 72 -2.47 -6.00 -1.51
CA VAL A 72 -3.19 -4.72 -1.61
C VAL A 72 -2.44 -3.74 -2.49
N ALA A 73 -1.14 -3.55 -2.26
CA ALA A 73 -0.30 -2.66 -3.08
C ALA A 73 -0.35 -3.05 -4.56
N ARG A 74 -0.20 -4.36 -4.87
CA ARG A 74 -0.30 -4.89 -6.24
C ARG A 74 -1.66 -4.63 -6.87
N ALA A 75 -2.75 -4.87 -6.13
CA ALA A 75 -4.10 -4.62 -6.62
C ALA A 75 -4.38 -3.12 -6.87
N LEU A 76 -3.70 -2.24 -6.16
CA LEU A 76 -3.74 -0.79 -6.39
C LEU A 76 -2.77 -0.29 -7.47
N GLY A 77 -1.95 -1.19 -8.04
CA GLY A 77 -0.91 -0.86 -9.01
C GLY A 77 0.31 -0.15 -8.40
N LEU A 78 0.49 -0.22 -7.08
CA LEU A 78 1.64 0.36 -6.38
C LEU A 78 2.80 -0.64 -6.40
N GLY A 79 3.94 -0.24 -6.95
CA GLY A 79 5.16 -1.05 -6.90
C GLY A 79 5.27 -2.17 -7.94
N THR A 80 4.72 -1.99 -9.14
CA THR A 80 5.20 -2.79 -10.29
C THR A 80 6.03 -1.92 -11.20
N GLU A 81 7.35 -2.00 -11.01
CA GLU A 81 8.24 -1.99 -12.17
C GLU A 81 7.69 -3.05 -13.12
N GLN A 82 7.14 -2.60 -14.24
CA GLN A 82 6.89 -3.49 -15.34
C GLN A 82 8.24 -4.10 -15.69
N GLN A 83 8.47 -5.34 -15.24
CA GLN A 83 9.52 -6.18 -15.79
C GLN A 83 9.10 -6.46 -17.24
N ARG A 84 9.38 -5.48 -18.10
CA ARG A 84 9.41 -5.65 -19.55
C ARG A 84 10.57 -6.60 -19.79
N PHE A 85 10.26 -7.89 -19.90
CA PHE A 85 11.11 -8.85 -20.60
C PHE A 85 10.98 -8.61 -22.10
#